data_AF-A0A958KY09-F1
#
_entry.id   AF-A0A958KY09-F1
#
_cell.length_a   1.000
_cell.length_b   1.000
_cell.length_c   1.000
_cell.angle_alpha   90.00
_cell.angle_beta   90.00
_cell.angle_gamma   90.00
#
_symmetry.space_group_name_H-M   'P 1'
#
loop_
_entity.id
_entity.type
_entity.pdbx_description
1 polymer ?
#
loop_
_entity_poly.entity_id
_entity_poly.type
_entity_poly.pdbx_seq_one_letter_code
_entity_poly.pdbx_strand_id
1 'polypeptide(L)'
;CGVFFAVLGLGAILWPSPLLVKGNLLQIPDLILYDGFFQFWLPWVSQSPKGTFYIFLLSFIFLILSPIWLKPSKKNQPGKAYNDPKLCQGCTQCVQDCPYEAISMIPRPEGEGSPLVAYTSDNLCVSCGLCGASCDPFTMGMDGRRGIDLLRTARELVRQLKEQGTRPEDQYAVIGCMNQAAVMKRLENWSEIKKNVQIISLECAGSAHPAAIEFLSRAFKHVIISACPERNCENKDGFMLLNERLTGKREPTFTKYFDPKKMSLVAAGDGEENRIFETIERLHTEGKTEGLLQKTSKLTQYLKPVRAVLGGLAIVYFIFNVSHLSMKSDMQSAILRLSWRLTGQFIQTCQTRTQEELMKLPAHMRTPELCERKPVSFKLLLYVDNELIIDKIVQPGGFRHDRPIYVEHDIDLPAGLHQVKVSFLPIEKEATEATRLELSSDIMIPKREIALIYIEPDKKELSIKTSEAK
;
A
#
# COMPACT_ATOMS: atom_id res chain seq x y z
N CYS A 1 16.61 -1.54 -9.30
CA CYS A 1 16.65 -0.34 -8.44
C CYS A 1 17.60 0.74 -8.94
N GLY A 2 18.90 0.48 -9.17
CA GLY A 2 19.87 1.53 -9.56
C GLY A 2 19.51 2.36 -10.80
N VAL A 3 19.02 1.73 -11.88
CA VAL A 3 18.62 2.44 -13.11
C VAL A 3 17.44 3.39 -12.88
N PHE A 4 16.46 2.98 -12.07
CA PHE A 4 15.30 3.81 -11.74
C PHE A 4 15.71 5.06 -10.97
N PHE A 5 16.56 4.91 -9.95
CA PHE A 5 17.09 6.05 -9.20
C PHE A 5 17.99 6.96 -10.03
N ALA A 6 18.79 6.40 -10.95
CA ALA A 6 19.61 7.19 -11.87
C ALA A 6 18.76 8.01 -12.86
N VAL A 7 17.68 7.43 -13.39
CA VAL A 7 16.73 8.14 -14.27
C VAL A 7 15.99 9.23 -13.50
N LEU A 8 15.54 8.96 -12.27
CA LEU A 8 14.94 9.98 -11.41
C LEU A 8 15.91 11.10 -11.06
N GLY A 9 17.16 10.78 -10.74
CA GLY A 9 18.21 11.75 -10.44
C GLY A 9 18.54 12.64 -11.65
N LEU A 10 18.69 12.04 -12.83
CA LEU A 10 18.88 12.79 -14.08
C LEU A 10 17.65 13.65 -14.40
N GLY A 11 16.44 13.14 -14.19
CA GLY A 11 15.20 13.90 -14.35
C GLY A 11 15.15 15.12 -13.42
N ALA A 12 15.51 14.95 -12.15
CA ALA A 12 15.54 16.05 -11.18
C ALA A 12 16.60 17.12 -11.50
N ILE A 13 17.75 16.72 -12.05
CA ILE A 13 18.82 17.66 -12.44
C ILE A 13 18.48 18.41 -13.73
N LEU A 14 17.95 17.70 -14.74
CA LEU A 14 17.61 18.29 -16.03
C LEU A 14 16.33 19.14 -15.96
N TRP A 15 15.43 18.84 -15.01
CA TRP A 15 14.18 19.55 -14.78
C TRP A 15 13.98 19.88 -13.29
N PRO A 16 14.73 20.85 -12.75
CA PRO A 16 14.53 21.31 -11.38
C PRO A 16 13.18 22.03 -11.24
N SER A 17 12.48 21.82 -10.12
CA SER A 17 11.27 22.57 -9.79
C SER A 17 11.64 24.05 -9.63
N PRO A 18 11.10 24.96 -10.45
CA PRO A 18 11.44 26.37 -10.34
C PRO A 18 10.92 26.92 -9.02
N LEU A 19 11.80 27.60 -8.27
CA LEU A 19 11.38 28.43 -7.15
C LEU A 19 10.48 29.54 -7.70
N LEU A 20 9.22 29.57 -7.24
CA LEU A 20 8.27 30.62 -7.58
C LEU A 20 8.81 31.99 -7.11
N VAL A 21 8.33 33.06 -7.75
CA VAL A 21 8.63 34.43 -7.32
C VAL A 21 8.25 34.64 -5.85
N LYS A 22 9.01 35.50 -5.15
CA LYS A 22 8.75 35.84 -3.75
C LYS A 22 7.29 36.30 -3.60
N GLY A 23 6.51 35.60 -2.78
CA GLY A 23 5.13 35.95 -2.52
C GLY A 23 5.00 37.35 -1.92
N ASN A 24 4.17 38.19 -2.53
CA ASN A 24 3.80 39.50 -2.02
C ASN A 24 2.36 39.45 -1.52
N LEU A 25 2.14 39.74 -0.23
CA LEU A 25 0.81 39.69 0.39
C LEU A 25 -0.11 40.83 -0.05
N LEU A 26 0.42 41.85 -0.73
CA LEU A 26 -0.31 43.04 -1.17
C LEU A 26 -0.53 43.09 -2.69
N GLN A 27 -0.12 42.06 -3.43
CA GLN A 27 -0.23 42.01 -4.88
C GLN A 27 -0.78 40.67 -5.35
N ILE A 28 -1.63 40.72 -6.37
CA ILE A 28 -2.18 39.55 -7.04
C ILE A 28 -1.21 39.15 -8.16
N PRO A 29 -0.69 37.90 -8.18
CA PRO A 29 0.30 37.47 -9.19
C PRO A 29 -0.28 37.45 -10.62
N ASP A 30 0.54 37.78 -11.62
CA ASP A 30 0.18 37.77 -13.06
C ASP A 30 -0.12 36.37 -13.58
N LEU A 31 0.63 35.38 -13.09
CA LEU A 31 0.54 34.01 -13.51
C LEU A 31 0.59 33.13 -12.28
N ILE A 32 -0.44 32.30 -12.08
CA ILE A 32 -0.41 31.24 -11.08
C ILE A 32 0.01 29.97 -11.83
N LEU A 33 1.26 29.55 -11.60
CA LEU A 33 1.75 28.26 -12.05
C LEU A 33 1.08 27.18 -11.20
N TYR A 34 0.09 26.51 -11.79
CA TYR A 34 -0.66 25.44 -11.14
C TYR A 34 0.02 24.10 -11.43
N ASP A 35 0.44 23.42 -10.36
CA ASP A 35 1.04 22.10 -10.47
C ASP A 35 -0.06 21.03 -10.44
N GLY A 36 -0.51 20.60 -11.61
CA GLY A 36 -1.57 19.60 -11.73
C GLY A 36 -1.28 18.25 -11.08
N PHE A 37 -0.04 17.93 -10.67
CA PHE A 37 0.28 16.69 -9.96
C PHE A 37 0.24 16.85 -8.45
N PHE A 38 0.81 17.92 -7.90
CA PHE A 38 0.77 18.16 -6.44
C PHE A 38 -0.49 18.91 -5.98
N GLN A 39 -1.07 19.71 -6.86
CA GLN A 39 -2.19 20.59 -6.59
C GLN A 39 -3.49 20.14 -7.27
N PHE A 40 -3.56 18.91 -7.80
CA PHE A 40 -4.74 18.36 -8.51
C PHE A 40 -6.08 18.55 -7.77
N TRP A 41 -6.04 18.60 -6.45
CA TRP A 41 -7.18 18.71 -5.55
C TRP A 41 -7.58 20.16 -5.22
N LEU A 42 -6.70 21.14 -5.45
CA LEU A 42 -6.96 22.56 -5.12
C LEU A 42 -8.18 23.13 -5.86
N PRO A 43 -8.42 22.87 -7.17
CA PRO A 43 -9.59 23.40 -7.86
C PRO A 43 -10.91 22.84 -7.30
N TRP A 44 -10.89 21.64 -6.74
CA TRP A 44 -12.06 21.04 -6.12
C TRP A 44 -12.28 21.60 -4.72
N VAL A 45 -11.21 21.80 -3.94
CA VAL A 45 -11.30 22.46 -2.64
C VAL A 45 -11.76 23.90 -2.77
N SER A 46 -11.30 24.65 -3.77
CA SER A 46 -11.72 26.04 -3.97
C SER A 46 -13.22 26.16 -4.30
N GLN A 47 -13.78 25.20 -5.03
CA GLN A 47 -15.21 25.17 -5.35
C GLN A 47 -16.07 24.62 -4.20
N SER A 48 -15.61 23.54 -3.55
CA SER A 48 -16.33 22.88 -2.46
C SER A 48 -15.36 22.21 -1.47
N PRO A 49 -14.97 22.92 -0.40
CA PRO A 49 -14.09 22.35 0.62
C PRO A 49 -14.70 21.11 1.28
N LYS A 50 -16.01 21.16 1.60
CA LYS A 50 -16.73 20.04 2.22
C LYS A 50 -16.84 18.84 1.29
N GLY A 51 -17.21 19.08 0.01
CA GLY A 51 -17.34 18.01 -0.98
C GLY A 51 -16.03 17.27 -1.19
N THR A 52 -14.93 18.02 -1.33
CA THR A 52 -13.59 17.44 -1.49
C THR A 52 -13.19 16.61 -0.28
N PHE A 53 -13.43 17.11 0.94
CA PHE A 53 -13.18 16.35 2.17
C PHE A 53 -13.91 15.00 2.18
N TYR A 54 -15.21 14.97 1.84
CA TYR A 54 -15.98 13.73 1.83
C TYR A 54 -15.49 12.75 0.75
N ILE A 55 -15.07 13.22 -0.43
CA ILE A 55 -14.49 12.36 -1.46
C ILE A 55 -13.22 11.69 -0.94
N PHE A 56 -12.28 12.44 -0.39
CA PHE A 56 -11.04 11.88 0.17
C PHE A 56 -11.31 10.90 1.31
N LEU A 57 -12.25 11.22 2.20
CA LEU A 57 -12.65 10.34 3.29
C LEU A 57 -13.22 9.01 2.77
N LEU A 58 -14.12 9.07 1.77
CA LEU A 58 -14.73 7.87 1.18
C LEU A 58 -13.71 7.03 0.41
N SER A 59 -12.81 7.65 -0.36
CA SER A 59 -11.72 6.93 -1.04
C SER A 59 -10.79 6.24 -0.05
N PHE A 60 -10.48 6.88 1.07
CA PHE A 60 -9.65 6.29 2.13
C PHE A 60 -10.35 5.11 2.82
N ILE A 61 -11.63 5.26 3.17
CA ILE A 61 -12.46 4.16 3.71
C ILE A 61 -12.54 3.00 2.72
N PHE A 62 -12.75 3.29 1.42
CA PHE A 62 -12.78 2.27 0.38
C PHE A 62 -11.45 1.49 0.30
N LEU A 63 -10.31 2.18 0.33
CA LEU A 63 -9.00 1.53 0.32
C LEU A 63 -8.79 0.62 1.54
N ILE A 64 -9.20 1.07 2.74
CA ILE A 64 -9.11 0.27 3.98
C ILE A 64 -10.03 -0.95 3.92
N LEU A 65 -11.24 -0.81 3.36
CA LEU A 65 -12.21 -1.89 3.27
C LEU A 65 -11.97 -2.81 2.05
N SER A 66 -11.15 -2.39 1.09
CA SER A 66 -10.86 -3.15 -0.14
C SER A 66 -10.37 -4.59 0.13
N PRO A 67 -9.51 -4.89 1.12
CA PRO A 67 -9.08 -6.27 1.37
C PRO A 67 -10.20 -7.16 1.91
N ILE A 68 -11.24 -6.59 2.53
CA ILE A 68 -12.40 -7.35 3.01
C ILE A 68 -13.24 -7.82 1.82
N TRP A 69 -13.42 -6.94 0.83
CA TRP A 69 -14.19 -7.21 -0.38
C TRP A 69 -13.42 -8.05 -1.40
N LEU A 70 -12.10 -7.88 -1.48
CA LEU A 70 -11.20 -8.64 -2.35
C LEU A 70 -10.74 -9.96 -1.71
N LYS A 71 -11.15 -10.26 -0.47
CA LYS A 71 -10.80 -11.51 0.21
C LYS A 71 -11.36 -12.70 -0.60
N PRO A 72 -10.53 -13.68 -0.99
CA PRO A 72 -11.01 -14.87 -1.69
C PRO A 72 -12.09 -15.61 -0.88
N SER A 73 -13.14 -16.08 -1.56
CA SER A 73 -14.22 -16.85 -0.95
C SER A 73 -13.68 -18.07 -0.20
N LYS A 74 -14.16 -18.31 1.02
CA LYS A 74 -13.78 -19.48 1.84
C LYS A 74 -14.12 -20.83 1.17
N LYS A 75 -15.06 -20.85 0.23
CA LYS A 75 -15.59 -22.08 -0.38
C LYS A 75 -14.56 -22.85 -1.23
N ASN A 76 -13.48 -22.20 -1.66
CA ASN A 76 -12.42 -22.81 -2.47
C ASN A 76 -11.08 -22.97 -1.71
N GLN A 77 -11.08 -22.88 -0.38
CA GLN A 77 -9.83 -23.05 0.36
C GLN A 77 -9.43 -24.54 0.38
N PRO A 78 -8.20 -24.89 -0.03
CA PRO A 78 -7.70 -26.25 0.12
C PRO A 78 -7.75 -26.66 1.59
N GLY A 79 -7.94 -27.96 1.84
CA GLY A 79 -7.96 -28.53 3.18
C GLY A 79 -6.70 -28.16 3.97
N LYS A 80 -6.77 -28.17 5.31
CA LYS A 80 -5.61 -27.95 6.15
C LYS A 80 -4.73 -29.20 6.17
N ALA A 81 -3.45 -29.03 6.47
CA ALA A 81 -2.55 -30.18 6.55
C ALA A 81 -2.89 -31.02 7.78
N TYR A 82 -3.08 -32.32 7.60
CA TYR A 82 -3.41 -33.27 8.66
C TYR A 82 -2.34 -34.36 8.72
N ASN A 83 -2.10 -34.85 9.93
CA ASN A 83 -1.19 -35.97 10.19
C ASN A 83 -1.89 -36.97 11.08
N ASP A 84 -1.94 -38.22 10.63
CA ASP A 84 -2.47 -39.31 11.43
C ASP A 84 -1.52 -39.60 12.61
N PRO A 85 -1.94 -39.38 13.86
CA PRO A 85 -1.10 -39.66 15.02
C PRO A 85 -0.59 -41.10 15.04
N LYS A 86 -1.38 -42.07 14.58
CA LYS A 86 -1.04 -43.51 14.61
C LYS A 86 0.16 -43.86 13.74
N LEU A 87 0.34 -43.13 12.63
CA LEU A 87 1.41 -43.40 11.66
C LEU A 87 2.61 -42.46 11.83
N CYS A 88 2.43 -41.35 12.55
CA CYS A 88 3.49 -40.37 12.76
C CYS A 88 4.64 -40.95 13.59
N GLN A 89 5.88 -40.75 13.13
CA GLN A 89 7.10 -41.21 13.82
C GLN A 89 7.77 -40.15 14.70
N GLY A 90 7.25 -38.92 14.74
CA GLY A 90 7.76 -37.86 15.63
C GLY A 90 9.12 -37.26 15.24
N CYS A 91 9.56 -37.36 13.98
CA CYS A 91 10.90 -36.92 13.54
C CYS A 91 11.10 -35.39 13.45
N THR A 92 10.04 -34.58 13.65
CA THR A 92 10.05 -33.10 13.66
C THR A 92 10.35 -32.37 12.34
N GLN A 93 10.68 -33.07 11.25
CA GLN A 93 11.05 -32.41 9.97
C GLN A 93 9.95 -31.46 9.45
N CYS A 94 8.68 -31.86 9.52
CA CYS A 94 7.57 -31.01 9.08
C CYS A 94 7.41 -29.72 9.90
N VAL A 95 7.81 -29.71 11.18
CA VAL A 95 7.82 -28.52 12.03
C VAL A 95 8.91 -27.56 11.57
N GLN A 96 10.11 -28.07 11.31
CA GLN A 96 11.26 -27.29 10.83
C GLN A 96 11.02 -26.69 9.43
N ASP A 97 10.20 -27.35 8.62
CA ASP A 97 9.93 -26.99 7.23
C ASP A 97 8.66 -26.13 7.07
N CYS A 98 7.98 -25.78 8.15
CA CYS A 98 6.77 -24.96 8.10
C CYS A 98 7.13 -23.47 8.23
N PRO A 99 7.17 -22.68 7.14
CA PRO A 99 7.52 -21.26 7.22
C PRO A 99 6.40 -20.38 7.80
N TYR A 100 5.30 -21.00 8.22
CA TYR A 100 4.15 -20.37 8.85
C TYR A 100 3.99 -20.81 10.31
N GLU A 101 4.91 -21.62 10.83
CA GLU A 101 4.90 -22.11 12.21
C GLU A 101 3.56 -22.77 12.59
N ALA A 102 2.89 -23.35 11.60
CA ALA A 102 1.57 -23.94 11.77
C ALA A 102 1.62 -25.35 12.37
N ILE A 103 2.79 -25.98 12.45
CA ILE A 103 2.94 -27.35 12.92
C ILE A 103 3.73 -27.32 14.23
N SER A 104 3.25 -28.05 15.23
CA SER A 104 3.88 -28.19 16.54
C SER A 104 3.97 -29.66 16.94
N MET A 105 4.90 -30.00 17.84
CA MET A 105 4.98 -31.34 18.40
C MET A 105 4.17 -31.39 19.70
N ILE A 106 3.16 -32.26 19.74
CA ILE A 106 2.30 -32.47 20.93
C ILE A 106 2.47 -33.89 21.46
N PRO A 107 2.16 -34.16 22.74
CA PRO A 107 2.08 -35.51 23.26
C PRO A 107 1.16 -36.39 22.41
N ARG A 108 1.60 -37.62 22.12
CA ARG A 108 0.78 -38.61 21.41
C ARG A 108 -0.51 -38.85 22.20
N PRO A 109 -1.71 -38.63 21.60
CA PRO A 109 -2.97 -38.84 22.30
C PRO A 109 -3.19 -40.30 22.70
N GLU A 110 -2.95 -41.23 21.78
CA GLU A 110 -3.18 -42.66 21.96
C GLU A 110 -2.22 -43.50 21.10
N GLY A 111 -1.92 -44.71 21.57
CA GLY A 111 -1.14 -45.73 20.84
C GLY A 111 0.34 -45.79 21.18
N GLU A 112 1.02 -46.81 20.64
CA GLU A 112 2.46 -47.00 20.76
C GLU A 112 3.21 -46.16 19.70
N GLY A 113 4.50 -45.91 19.94
CA GLY A 113 5.38 -45.18 19.02
C GLY A 113 6.03 -43.96 19.66
N SER A 114 6.31 -42.92 18.85
CA SER A 114 6.99 -41.72 19.34
C SER A 114 6.16 -40.99 20.42
N PRO A 115 6.78 -40.49 21.50
CA PRO A 115 6.05 -39.78 22.56
C PRO A 115 5.42 -38.48 22.08
N LEU A 116 5.98 -37.87 21.02
CA LEU A 116 5.49 -36.66 20.39
C LEU A 116 5.05 -36.93 18.95
N VAL A 117 3.98 -36.27 18.52
CA VAL A 117 3.45 -36.32 17.16
C VAL A 117 3.23 -34.90 16.63
N ALA A 118 3.33 -34.75 15.31
CA ALA A 118 3.08 -33.47 14.66
C ALA A 118 1.57 -33.15 14.63
N TYR A 119 1.22 -31.95 15.08
CA TYR A 119 -0.13 -31.39 15.07
C TYR A 119 -0.15 -30.06 14.34
N THR A 120 -1.15 -29.86 13.48
CA THR A 120 -1.32 -28.64 12.68
C THR A 120 -2.37 -27.72 13.30
N SER A 121 -2.03 -26.44 13.44
CA SER A 121 -2.95 -25.35 13.76
C SER A 121 -3.68 -24.86 12.51
N ASP A 122 -5.00 -25.02 12.48
CA ASP A 122 -5.85 -24.58 11.36
C ASP A 122 -5.81 -23.07 11.11
N ASN A 123 -5.56 -22.28 12.16
CA ASN A 123 -5.51 -20.82 12.09
C ASN A 123 -4.23 -20.30 11.43
N LEU A 124 -3.13 -21.06 11.49
CA LEU A 124 -1.84 -20.69 10.93
C LEU A 124 -1.57 -21.37 9.58
N CYS A 125 -2.14 -22.57 9.36
CA CYS A 125 -1.91 -23.34 8.15
C CYS A 125 -2.51 -22.63 6.93
N VAL A 126 -1.65 -22.24 5.98
CA VAL A 126 -2.07 -21.65 4.70
C VAL A 126 -2.18 -22.69 3.57
N SER A 127 -2.11 -23.98 3.88
CA SER A 127 -2.30 -25.06 2.93
C SER A 127 -1.28 -25.08 1.76
N CYS A 128 -0.02 -24.72 2.04
CA CYS A 128 1.05 -24.66 1.04
C CYS A 128 1.63 -26.02 0.60
N GLY A 129 1.42 -27.09 1.38
CA GLY A 129 1.85 -28.46 1.04
C GLY A 129 3.31 -28.82 1.31
N LEU A 130 4.14 -27.90 1.80
CA LEU A 130 5.57 -28.13 2.05
C LEU A 130 5.83 -29.31 3.00
N CYS A 131 5.03 -29.41 4.07
CA CYS A 131 5.11 -30.50 5.04
C CYS A 131 4.86 -31.90 4.44
N GLY A 132 4.12 -31.97 3.32
CA GLY A 132 3.87 -33.22 2.60
C GLY A 132 5.09 -33.71 1.85
N ALA A 133 6.03 -32.83 1.47
CA ALA A 133 7.34 -33.20 0.93
C ALA A 133 8.37 -33.51 2.03
N SER A 134 8.19 -32.96 3.23
CA SER A 134 9.06 -33.20 4.40
C SER A 134 8.85 -34.55 5.08
N CYS A 135 7.70 -35.19 4.86
CA CYS A 135 7.27 -36.34 5.64
C CYS A 135 7.59 -37.65 4.92
N ASP A 136 8.73 -38.25 5.28
CA ASP A 136 9.20 -39.52 4.73
C ASP A 136 8.18 -40.68 4.90
N PRO A 137 7.48 -40.83 6.05
CA PRO A 137 6.43 -41.84 6.18
C PRO A 137 5.13 -41.54 5.40
N PHE A 138 5.05 -40.40 4.70
CA PHE A 138 3.91 -39.91 3.93
C PHE A 138 2.61 -39.65 4.73
N THR A 139 2.71 -39.44 6.04
CA THR A 139 1.54 -39.29 6.93
C THR A 139 1.01 -37.87 7.02
N MET A 140 1.90 -36.89 6.82
CA MET A 140 1.61 -35.46 6.90
C MET A 140 1.24 -34.90 5.52
N GLY A 141 0.22 -34.05 5.47
CA GLY A 141 -0.13 -33.26 4.31
C GLY A 141 -1.63 -33.04 4.20
N MET A 142 -2.07 -32.40 3.12
CA MET A 142 -3.50 -32.22 2.87
C MET A 142 -4.04 -33.42 2.09
N ASP A 143 -5.34 -33.63 2.13
CA ASP A 143 -5.97 -34.69 1.35
C ASP A 143 -5.70 -34.52 -0.16
N GLY A 144 -5.23 -35.60 -0.79
CA GLY A 144 -4.80 -35.61 -2.19
C GLY A 144 -3.48 -34.87 -2.47
N ARG A 145 -2.78 -34.38 -1.43
CA ARG A 145 -1.52 -33.61 -1.55
C ARG A 145 -0.45 -34.06 -0.55
N ARG A 146 -0.51 -35.32 -0.11
CA ARG A 146 0.59 -35.95 0.66
C ARG A 146 1.65 -36.45 -0.32
N GLY A 147 2.87 -36.71 0.16
CA GLY A 147 3.92 -37.26 -0.71
C GLY A 147 3.52 -38.58 -1.39
N ILE A 148 2.71 -39.41 -0.73
CA ILE A 148 2.15 -40.65 -1.32
C ILE A 148 1.19 -40.37 -2.47
N ASP A 149 0.45 -39.26 -2.44
CA ASP A 149 -0.49 -38.90 -3.50
C ASP A 149 0.26 -38.49 -4.77
N LEU A 150 1.33 -37.70 -4.64
CA LEU A 150 2.21 -37.39 -5.78
C LEU A 150 2.86 -38.65 -6.35
N LEU A 151 3.33 -39.57 -5.49
CA LEU A 151 3.90 -40.84 -5.94
C LEU A 151 2.85 -41.71 -6.65
N ARG A 152 1.60 -41.72 -6.18
CA ARG A 152 0.47 -42.39 -6.84
C ARG A 152 0.20 -41.78 -8.22
N THR A 153 0.11 -40.45 -8.32
CA THR A 153 -0.08 -39.73 -9.59
C THR A 153 1.05 -40.03 -10.58
N ALA A 154 2.30 -40.05 -10.11
CA ALA A 154 3.44 -40.38 -10.94
C ALA A 154 3.38 -41.82 -11.49
N ARG A 155 3.03 -42.79 -10.64
CA ARG A 155 2.86 -44.20 -11.07
C ARG A 155 1.73 -44.37 -12.07
N GLU A 156 0.62 -43.70 -11.81
CA GLU A 156 -0.56 -43.73 -12.68
C GLU A 156 -0.27 -43.14 -14.06
N LEU A 157 0.44 -41.99 -14.12
CA LEU A 157 0.89 -41.41 -15.38
C LEU A 157 1.76 -42.39 -16.18
N VAL A 158 2.74 -43.03 -15.53
CA VAL A 158 3.61 -44.01 -16.20
C VAL A 158 2.81 -45.22 -16.70
N ARG A 159 1.82 -45.69 -15.93
CA ARG A 159 0.92 -46.78 -16.33
C ARG A 159 0.12 -46.39 -17.58
N GLN A 160 -0.52 -45.22 -17.56
CA GLN A 160 -1.32 -44.71 -18.67
C GLN A 160 -0.52 -44.56 -19.96
N LEU A 161 0.72 -44.03 -19.88
CA LEU A 161 1.59 -43.91 -21.05
C LEU A 161 1.92 -45.26 -21.68
N LYS A 162 2.24 -46.26 -20.84
CA LYS A 162 2.52 -47.62 -21.30
C LYS A 162 1.30 -48.27 -21.96
N GLU A 163 0.11 -48.07 -21.40
CA GLU A 163 -1.15 -48.57 -21.98
C GLU A 163 -1.48 -47.92 -23.33
N GLN A 164 -1.08 -46.66 -23.52
CA GLN A 164 -1.18 -45.95 -24.80
C GLN A 164 -0.07 -46.34 -25.80
N GLY A 165 0.80 -47.30 -25.46
CA GLY A 165 1.94 -47.70 -26.30
C GLY A 165 3.06 -46.67 -26.36
N THR A 166 3.04 -45.65 -25.48
CA THR A 166 4.09 -44.64 -25.38
C THR A 166 5.17 -45.11 -24.41
N ARG A 167 6.43 -45.02 -24.83
CA ARG A 167 7.60 -45.39 -24.01
C ARG A 167 7.99 -44.24 -23.09
N PRO A 168 7.80 -44.33 -21.76
CA PRO A 168 8.10 -43.22 -20.85
C PRO A 168 9.58 -42.79 -20.89
N GLU A 169 10.49 -43.72 -21.19
CA GLU A 169 11.93 -43.47 -21.32
C GLU A 169 12.30 -42.49 -22.45
N ASP A 170 11.41 -42.26 -23.41
CA ASP A 170 11.58 -41.31 -24.52
C ASP A 170 10.90 -39.95 -24.22
N GLN A 171 10.24 -39.84 -23.06
CA GLN A 171 9.44 -38.68 -22.66
C GLN A 171 10.15 -37.84 -21.58
N TYR A 172 9.82 -36.56 -21.53
CA TYR A 172 10.21 -35.65 -20.46
C TYR A 172 9.06 -35.45 -19.48
N ALA A 173 9.31 -35.51 -18.18
CA ALA A 173 8.31 -35.17 -17.17
C ALA A 173 8.59 -33.77 -16.61
N VAL A 174 7.58 -32.90 -16.61
CA VAL A 174 7.64 -31.55 -16.04
C VAL A 174 6.75 -31.48 -14.81
N ILE A 175 7.35 -31.39 -13.63
CA ILE A 175 6.64 -31.06 -12.38
C ILE A 175 6.51 -29.55 -12.31
N GLY A 176 5.29 -29.04 -12.44
CA GLY A 176 5.02 -27.61 -12.60
C GLY A 176 4.31 -26.97 -11.41
N CYS A 177 4.72 -25.75 -11.04
CA CYS A 177 4.17 -24.98 -9.93
C CYS A 177 2.96 -24.13 -10.35
N MET A 178 1.75 -24.40 -9.82
CA MET A 178 0.53 -23.63 -10.10
C MET A 178 0.58 -22.20 -9.55
N ASN A 179 1.44 -21.91 -8.57
CA ASN A 179 1.71 -20.53 -8.14
C ASN A 179 2.31 -19.66 -9.28
N GLN A 180 2.68 -20.24 -10.42
CA GLN A 180 3.05 -19.54 -11.66
C GLN A 180 2.05 -19.94 -12.76
N ALA A 181 0.79 -19.54 -12.59
CA ALA A 181 -0.33 -20.01 -13.40
C ALA A 181 -0.16 -19.67 -14.89
N ALA A 182 0.46 -18.53 -15.22
CA ALA A 182 0.69 -18.15 -16.61
C ALA A 182 1.76 -19.05 -17.26
N VAL A 183 2.82 -19.41 -16.52
CA VAL A 183 3.81 -20.39 -16.97
C VAL A 183 3.16 -21.74 -17.22
N MET A 184 2.32 -22.21 -16.30
CA MET A 184 1.68 -23.52 -16.39
C MET A 184 0.73 -23.62 -17.57
N LYS A 185 -0.12 -22.62 -17.78
CA LYS A 185 -1.00 -22.56 -18.95
C LYS A 185 -0.21 -22.59 -20.27
N ARG A 186 0.94 -21.92 -20.32
CA ARG A 186 1.82 -21.95 -21.51
C ARG A 186 2.50 -23.30 -21.69
N LEU A 187 2.91 -23.95 -20.60
CA LEU A 187 3.46 -25.31 -20.64
C LEU A 187 2.43 -26.31 -21.17
N GLU A 188 1.18 -26.25 -20.69
CA GLU A 188 0.08 -27.09 -21.15
C GLU A 188 -0.12 -26.95 -22.67
N ASN A 189 -0.32 -25.71 -23.15
CA ASN A 189 -0.44 -25.45 -24.58
C ASN A 189 0.79 -25.93 -25.38
N TRP A 190 1.98 -25.79 -24.82
CA TRP A 190 3.22 -26.21 -25.48
C TRP A 190 3.35 -27.74 -25.53
N SER A 191 2.88 -28.46 -24.50
CA SER A 191 2.88 -29.93 -24.45
C SER A 191 1.91 -30.56 -25.45
N GLU A 192 0.83 -29.87 -25.84
CA GLU A 192 -0.06 -30.31 -26.92
C GLU A 192 0.67 -30.38 -28.27
N ILE A 193 1.61 -29.45 -28.49
CA ILE A 193 2.46 -29.41 -29.68
C ILE A 193 3.62 -30.41 -29.54
N LYS A 194 4.28 -30.43 -28.39
CA LYS A 194 5.41 -31.32 -28.06
C LYS A 194 4.92 -32.53 -27.26
N LYS A 195 4.36 -33.51 -27.97
CA LYS A 195 3.77 -34.74 -27.39
C LYS A 195 4.74 -35.59 -26.54
N ASN A 196 6.04 -35.32 -26.59
CA ASN A 196 7.04 -36.01 -25.77
C ASN A 196 7.23 -35.39 -24.37
N VAL A 197 6.33 -34.50 -23.94
CA VAL A 197 6.40 -33.78 -22.66
C VAL A 197 5.13 -34.05 -21.86
N GLN A 198 5.31 -34.53 -20.63
CA GLN A 198 4.24 -34.92 -19.72
C GLN A 198 4.24 -33.96 -18.53
N ILE A 199 3.10 -33.34 -18.23
CA ILE A 199 3.00 -32.33 -17.18
C ILE A 199 2.35 -32.94 -15.94
N ILE A 200 2.98 -32.71 -14.78
CA ILE A 200 2.42 -33.02 -13.47
C ILE A 200 2.30 -31.69 -12.73
N SER A 201 1.08 -31.21 -12.53
CA SER A 201 0.85 -29.95 -11.81
C SER A 201 0.87 -30.19 -10.29
N LEU A 202 1.59 -29.31 -9.59
CA LEU A 202 1.59 -29.18 -8.15
C LEU A 202 1.23 -27.75 -7.79
N GLU A 203 0.48 -27.59 -6.72
CA GLU A 203 0.10 -26.26 -6.21
C GLU A 203 1.34 -25.45 -5.79
N CYS A 204 2.31 -26.15 -5.21
CA CYS A 204 3.64 -25.62 -4.98
C CYS A 204 4.69 -26.65 -5.42
N ALA A 205 5.69 -26.24 -6.19
CA ALA A 205 6.83 -27.12 -6.48
C ALA A 205 7.55 -27.57 -5.18
N GLY A 206 7.49 -26.76 -4.12
CA GLY A 206 8.04 -27.12 -2.79
C GLY A 206 7.39 -28.32 -2.11
N SER A 207 6.21 -28.76 -2.58
CA SER A 207 5.55 -29.98 -2.12
C SER A 207 5.93 -31.22 -2.95
N ALA A 208 6.90 -31.12 -3.86
CA ALA A 208 7.39 -32.26 -4.62
C ALA A 208 8.22 -33.18 -3.70
N HIS A 209 7.64 -34.33 -3.34
CA HIS A 209 8.31 -35.30 -2.47
C HIS A 209 9.46 -36.04 -3.22
N PRO A 210 10.67 -36.13 -2.64
CA PRO A 210 11.83 -36.81 -3.23
C PRO A 210 11.56 -38.21 -3.77
N ALA A 211 10.85 -39.07 -3.03
CA ALA A 211 10.45 -40.40 -3.50
C ALA A 211 9.70 -40.42 -4.86
N ALA A 212 8.84 -39.43 -5.12
CA ALA A 212 8.12 -39.32 -6.39
C ALA A 212 9.03 -38.82 -7.51
N ILE A 213 9.91 -37.86 -7.21
CA ILE A 213 10.93 -37.36 -8.15
C ILE A 213 11.88 -38.50 -8.54
N GLU A 214 12.33 -39.30 -7.57
CA GLU A 214 13.18 -40.46 -7.80
C GLU A 214 12.49 -41.49 -8.69
N PHE A 215 11.22 -41.82 -8.41
CA PHE A 215 10.42 -42.71 -9.26
C PHE A 215 10.32 -42.18 -10.70
N LEU A 216 10.00 -40.89 -10.88
CA LEU A 216 9.91 -40.27 -12.19
C LEU A 216 11.25 -40.27 -12.92
N SER A 217 12.36 -40.01 -12.22
CA SER A 217 13.70 -39.99 -12.81
C SER A 217 14.15 -41.34 -13.38
N ARG A 218 13.60 -42.44 -12.85
CA ARG A 218 13.82 -43.80 -13.34
C ARG A 218 12.92 -44.15 -14.51
N ALA A 219 11.72 -43.57 -14.56
CA ALA A 219 10.73 -43.88 -15.59
C ALA A 219 10.90 -43.03 -16.85
N PHE A 220 11.28 -41.75 -16.70
CA PHE A 220 11.34 -40.77 -17.78
C PHE A 220 12.76 -40.56 -18.30
N LYS A 221 12.87 -39.97 -19.51
CA LYS A 221 14.16 -39.56 -20.06
C LYS A 221 14.88 -38.59 -19.13
N HIS A 222 14.14 -37.59 -18.65
CA HIS A 222 14.58 -36.54 -17.74
C HIS A 222 13.39 -35.90 -17.00
N VAL A 223 13.59 -35.48 -15.76
CA VAL A 223 12.57 -34.81 -14.93
C VAL A 223 12.94 -33.33 -14.75
N ILE A 224 12.00 -32.44 -15.01
CA ILE A 224 12.19 -31.00 -14.91
C ILE A 224 11.23 -30.49 -13.87
N ILE A 225 11.74 -29.78 -12.87
CA ILE A 225 10.93 -29.20 -11.81
C ILE A 225 10.91 -27.71 -12.06
N SER A 226 9.76 -27.18 -12.47
CA SER A 226 9.54 -25.75 -12.65
C SER A 226 9.02 -25.15 -11.34
N ALA A 227 9.77 -24.22 -10.78
CA ALA A 227 9.46 -23.58 -9.52
C ALA A 227 9.53 -22.05 -9.64
N CYS A 228 8.90 -21.35 -8.69
CA CYS A 228 8.99 -19.89 -8.58
C CYS A 228 10.47 -19.45 -8.52
N PRO A 229 10.81 -18.20 -8.88
CA PRO A 229 12.14 -17.65 -8.69
C PRO A 229 12.58 -17.72 -7.22
N GLU A 230 13.87 -17.96 -6.97
CA GLU A 230 14.43 -18.20 -5.63
C GLU A 230 14.03 -17.16 -4.58
N ARG A 231 14.03 -15.88 -4.95
CA ARG A 231 13.70 -14.76 -4.05
C ARG A 231 12.25 -14.26 -4.20
N ASN A 232 11.42 -14.96 -4.96
CA ASN A 232 10.03 -14.56 -5.23
C ASN A 232 9.11 -15.80 -5.23
N CYS A 233 9.26 -16.64 -4.21
CA CYS A 233 8.39 -17.79 -4.01
C CYS A 233 7.13 -17.38 -3.23
N GLU A 234 5.96 -17.74 -3.77
CA GLU A 234 4.65 -17.45 -3.17
C GLU A 234 4.52 -18.06 -1.74
N ASN A 235 5.05 -19.27 -1.57
CA ASN A 235 4.96 -20.02 -0.31
C ASN A 235 6.21 -19.84 0.57
N LYS A 236 6.73 -18.60 0.66
CA LYS A 236 7.94 -18.23 1.43
C LYS A 236 9.17 -19.08 1.05
N ASP A 237 9.49 -20.10 1.85
CA ASP A 237 10.70 -20.90 1.73
C ASP A 237 10.57 -22.08 0.76
N GLY A 238 9.42 -22.21 0.06
CA GLY A 238 9.11 -23.37 -0.77
C GLY A 238 10.15 -23.72 -1.84
N PHE A 239 10.71 -22.72 -2.52
CA PHE A 239 11.80 -22.94 -3.48
C PHE A 239 13.08 -23.40 -2.78
N MET A 240 13.43 -22.75 -1.67
CA MET A 240 14.65 -23.02 -0.91
C MET A 240 14.63 -24.45 -0.35
N LEU A 241 13.55 -24.84 0.31
CA LEU A 241 13.36 -26.19 0.85
C LEU A 241 13.39 -27.27 -0.24
N LEU A 242 12.78 -27.01 -1.39
CA LEU A 242 12.89 -27.90 -2.55
C LEU A 242 14.35 -28.06 -2.96
N ASN A 243 15.04 -26.94 -3.23
CA ASN A 243 16.43 -26.95 -3.68
C ASN A 243 17.36 -27.66 -2.67
N GLU A 244 17.17 -27.46 -1.37
CA GLU A 244 17.94 -28.16 -0.34
C GLU A 244 17.70 -29.68 -0.36
N ARG A 245 16.46 -30.15 -0.54
CA ARG A 245 16.18 -31.58 -0.70
C ARG A 245 16.77 -32.13 -2.00
N LEU A 246 16.62 -31.40 -3.11
CA LEU A 246 17.17 -31.81 -4.41
C LEU A 246 18.70 -31.91 -4.39
N THR A 247 19.36 -31.10 -3.57
CA THR A 247 20.82 -31.11 -3.40
C THR A 247 21.30 -32.01 -2.26
N GLY A 248 20.39 -32.74 -1.59
CA GLY A 248 20.71 -33.64 -0.49
C GLY A 248 21.15 -32.95 0.80
N LYS A 249 20.92 -31.63 0.94
CA LYS A 249 21.22 -30.85 2.15
C LYS A 249 20.13 -30.94 3.22
N ARG A 250 18.95 -31.45 2.85
CA ARG A 250 17.78 -31.54 3.72
C ARG A 250 17.03 -32.84 3.48
N GLU A 251 16.53 -33.44 4.55
CA GLU A 251 15.69 -34.64 4.49
C GLU A 251 14.27 -34.34 3.97
N PRO A 252 13.57 -35.32 3.39
CA PRO A 252 14.08 -36.64 3.02
C PRO A 252 15.06 -36.57 1.85
N THR A 253 16.15 -37.32 1.94
CA THR A 253 17.16 -37.42 0.88
C THR A 253 16.84 -38.52 -0.12
N PHE A 254 17.44 -38.46 -1.31
CA PHE A 254 17.30 -39.51 -2.31
C PHE A 254 18.05 -40.78 -1.90
N THR A 255 17.61 -41.93 -2.41
CA THR A 255 18.39 -43.16 -2.22
C THR A 255 19.73 -43.08 -2.96
N LYS A 256 20.70 -43.88 -2.52
CA LYS A 256 22.04 -43.98 -3.14
C LYS A 256 22.05 -44.34 -4.63
N TYR A 257 20.92 -44.81 -5.17
CA TYR A 257 20.77 -45.21 -6.58
C TYR A 257 20.14 -44.11 -7.45
N PHE A 258 19.85 -42.94 -6.88
CA PHE A 258 19.36 -41.81 -7.63
C PHE A 258 20.49 -41.16 -8.44
N ASP A 259 20.23 -40.88 -9.72
CA ASP A 259 21.14 -40.13 -10.58
C ASP A 259 20.70 -38.66 -10.65
N PRO A 260 21.43 -37.71 -10.02
CA PRO A 260 21.08 -36.30 -10.07
C PRO A 260 21.07 -35.73 -11.49
N LYS A 261 21.77 -36.34 -12.45
CA LYS A 261 21.79 -35.92 -13.86
C LYS A 261 20.48 -36.23 -14.59
N LYS A 262 19.57 -37.00 -13.98
CA LYS A 262 18.23 -37.27 -14.53
C LYS A 262 17.18 -36.24 -14.13
N MET A 263 17.57 -35.19 -13.41
CA MET A 263 16.67 -34.09 -13.08
C MET A 263 17.30 -32.70 -13.26
N SER A 264 16.44 -31.68 -13.41
CA SER A 264 16.82 -30.28 -13.39
C SER A 264 15.77 -29.44 -12.65
N LEU A 265 16.21 -28.53 -11.77
CA LEU A 265 15.36 -27.49 -11.19
C LEU A 265 15.48 -26.22 -12.05
N VAL A 266 14.35 -25.70 -12.52
CA VAL A 266 14.29 -24.46 -13.31
C VAL A 266 13.49 -23.43 -12.53
N ALA A 267 14.17 -22.34 -12.15
CA ALA A 267 13.55 -21.18 -11.53
C ALA A 267 12.97 -20.27 -12.63
N ALA A 268 11.64 -20.22 -12.74
CA ALA A 268 10.93 -19.44 -13.74
C ALA A 268 9.69 -18.77 -13.13
N GLY A 269 9.64 -17.44 -13.21
CA GLY A 269 8.43 -16.69 -12.89
C GLY A 269 7.49 -16.53 -14.08
N ASP A 270 6.28 -16.01 -13.86
CA ASP A 270 5.36 -15.60 -14.91
C ASP A 270 6.06 -14.64 -15.91
N GLY A 271 6.10 -15.03 -17.19
CA GLY A 271 6.81 -14.33 -18.27
C GLY A 271 8.24 -14.82 -18.56
N GLU A 272 8.75 -15.77 -17.78
CA GLU A 272 10.05 -16.44 -17.95
C GLU A 272 9.94 -17.89 -18.45
N GLU A 273 8.77 -18.31 -18.96
CA GLU A 273 8.51 -19.68 -19.42
C GLU A 273 9.51 -20.20 -20.48
N ASN A 274 10.09 -19.30 -21.28
CA ASN A 274 11.11 -19.65 -22.27
C ASN A 274 12.31 -20.36 -21.65
N ARG A 275 12.68 -20.08 -20.39
CA ARG A 275 13.77 -20.80 -19.71
C ARG A 275 13.50 -22.29 -19.61
N ILE A 276 12.24 -22.67 -19.42
CA ILE A 276 11.82 -24.07 -19.32
C ILE A 276 11.87 -24.70 -20.71
N PHE A 277 11.31 -24.04 -21.73
CA PHE A 277 11.33 -24.52 -23.12
C PHE A 277 12.76 -24.71 -23.64
N GLU A 278 13.62 -23.71 -23.47
CA GLU A 278 15.04 -23.77 -23.84
C GLU A 278 15.77 -24.90 -23.11
N THR A 279 15.44 -25.15 -21.84
CA THR A 279 16.02 -26.29 -21.09
C THR A 279 15.59 -27.63 -21.68
N ILE A 280 14.31 -27.80 -22.03
CA ILE A 280 13.80 -29.02 -22.65
C ILE A 280 14.43 -29.24 -24.03
N GLU A 281 14.50 -28.20 -24.85
CA GLU A 281 15.10 -28.26 -26.19
C GLU A 281 16.59 -28.59 -26.13
N ARG A 282 17.35 -27.96 -25.22
CA ARG A 282 18.76 -28.29 -25.00
C ARG A 282 18.96 -29.74 -24.56
N LEU A 283 18.14 -30.23 -23.65
CA LEU A 283 18.17 -31.63 -23.21
C LEU A 283 17.76 -32.60 -24.34
N HIS A 284 17.01 -32.13 -25.33
CA HIS A 284 16.64 -32.91 -26.51
C HIS A 284 17.79 -33.02 -27.52
N THR A 285 18.51 -31.92 -27.78
CA THR A 285 19.58 -31.86 -28.79
C THR A 285 20.92 -32.37 -28.29
N GLU A 286 21.33 -32.08 -27.04
CA GLU A 286 22.72 -32.26 -26.60
C GLU A 286 22.96 -33.56 -25.82
N GLY A 287 21.92 -34.26 -25.37
CA GLY A 287 22.04 -35.57 -24.68
C GLY A 287 22.88 -35.58 -23.40
N LYS A 288 23.37 -34.42 -22.94
CA LYS A 288 24.23 -34.27 -21.76
C LYS A 288 23.60 -33.37 -20.72
N THR A 289 23.50 -33.89 -19.50
CA THR A 289 23.21 -33.11 -18.29
C THR A 289 24.51 -32.68 -17.64
N GLU A 290 24.93 -31.45 -17.87
CA GLU A 290 25.80 -30.77 -16.92
C GLU A 290 24.92 -30.09 -15.87
N GLY A 291 25.10 -30.51 -14.61
CA GLY A 291 24.39 -29.95 -13.46
C GLY A 291 24.61 -28.44 -13.41
N LEU A 292 23.53 -27.68 -13.55
CA LEU A 292 23.60 -26.24 -13.72
C LEU A 292 22.67 -25.54 -12.74
N LEU A 293 23.25 -25.13 -11.61
CA LEU A 293 22.99 -23.81 -11.05
C LEU A 293 23.41 -22.79 -12.13
N GLN A 294 22.48 -22.45 -13.03
CA GLN A 294 22.83 -21.70 -14.23
C GLN A 294 23.00 -20.21 -13.92
N LYS A 295 24.25 -19.76 -14.01
CA LYS A 295 24.64 -18.35 -14.18
C LYS A 295 24.02 -17.86 -15.49
N THR A 296 23.10 -16.89 -15.41
CA THR A 296 22.29 -16.44 -16.55
C THR A 296 23.13 -15.77 -17.63
N SER A 297 22.87 -16.12 -18.89
CA SER A 297 23.44 -15.47 -20.07
C SER A 297 22.82 -14.09 -20.25
N LYS A 298 23.67 -13.06 -20.33
CA LYS A 298 23.28 -11.64 -20.23
C LYS A 298 22.68 -11.03 -21.51
N LEU A 299 22.53 -11.76 -22.62
CA LEU A 299 22.48 -11.09 -23.94
C LEU A 299 21.09 -10.93 -24.57
N THR A 300 20.08 -11.72 -24.20
CA THR A 300 18.73 -11.64 -24.80
C THR A 300 17.69 -10.91 -23.95
N GLN A 301 18.09 -10.40 -22.77
CA GLN A 301 17.21 -9.73 -21.80
C GLN A 301 17.03 -8.21 -22.05
N TYR A 302 17.61 -7.65 -23.11
CA TYR A 302 17.70 -6.19 -23.30
C TYR A 302 16.59 -5.52 -24.14
N LEU A 303 15.72 -6.26 -24.84
CA LEU A 303 14.66 -5.66 -25.69
C LEU A 303 13.30 -5.50 -24.99
N LYS A 304 12.94 -6.36 -24.03
CA LYS A 304 11.73 -6.19 -23.19
C LYS A 304 11.78 -4.98 -22.23
N PRO A 305 12.92 -4.63 -21.57
CA PRO A 305 12.97 -3.46 -20.71
C PRO A 305 12.84 -2.15 -21.49
N VAL A 306 13.14 -2.10 -22.79
CA VAL A 306 13.01 -0.86 -23.59
C VAL A 306 11.55 -0.43 -23.72
N ARG A 307 10.60 -1.37 -23.93
CA ARG A 307 9.17 -1.04 -23.98
C ARG A 307 8.61 -0.63 -22.62
N ALA A 308 9.05 -1.28 -21.54
CA ALA A 308 8.65 -0.90 -20.18
C ALA A 308 9.24 0.46 -19.76
N VAL A 309 10.50 0.74 -20.15
CA VAL A 309 11.16 2.04 -19.93
C VAL A 309 10.51 3.13 -20.77
N LEU A 310 10.21 2.89 -22.05
CA LEU A 310 9.50 3.85 -22.90
C LEU A 310 8.06 4.10 -22.41
N GLY A 311 7.35 3.07 -21.95
CA GLY A 311 6.04 3.23 -21.32
C GLY A 311 6.10 4.03 -20.02
N GLY A 312 7.10 3.75 -19.17
CA GLY A 312 7.36 4.52 -17.96
C GLY A 312 7.70 5.98 -18.26
N LEU A 313 8.55 6.24 -19.26
CA LEU A 313 8.90 7.58 -19.71
C LEU A 313 7.69 8.32 -20.31
N ALA A 314 6.80 7.63 -21.04
CA ALA A 314 5.58 8.21 -21.58
C ALA A 314 4.59 8.61 -20.47
N ILE A 315 4.45 7.79 -19.42
CA ILE A 315 3.63 8.12 -18.25
C ILE A 315 4.20 9.31 -17.49
N VAL A 316 5.51 9.34 -17.25
CA VAL A 316 6.18 10.48 -16.59
C VAL A 316 6.05 11.74 -17.42
N TYR A 317 6.22 11.66 -18.74
CA TYR A 317 6.01 12.77 -19.66
C TYR A 317 4.55 13.26 -19.65
N PHE A 318 3.58 12.36 -19.60
CA PHE A 318 2.16 12.71 -19.51
C PHE A 318 1.83 13.40 -18.18
N ILE A 319 2.27 12.82 -17.05
CA ILE A 319 2.12 13.42 -15.72
C ILE A 319 2.73 14.83 -15.70
N PHE A 320 3.92 14.99 -16.26
CA PHE A 320 4.62 16.27 -16.34
C PHE A 320 3.85 17.32 -17.16
N ASN A 321 3.32 16.98 -18.34
CA ASN A 321 2.55 17.93 -19.15
C ASN A 321 1.24 18.35 -18.47
N VAL A 322 0.58 17.44 -17.75
CA VAL A 322 -0.58 17.78 -16.91
C VAL A 322 -0.19 18.64 -15.71
N SER A 323 1.06 18.56 -15.25
CA SER A 323 1.57 19.34 -14.12
C SER A 323 1.88 20.81 -14.45
N HIS A 324 1.85 21.22 -15.72
CA HIS A 324 2.22 22.59 -16.12
C HIS A 324 1.08 23.39 -16.77
N LEU A 325 -0.16 23.09 -16.38
CA LEU A 325 -1.32 23.90 -16.76
C LEU A 325 -1.23 25.27 -16.08
N SER A 326 -1.04 26.33 -16.85
CA SER A 326 -1.06 27.70 -16.33
C SER A 326 -2.49 28.23 -16.34
N MET A 327 -2.99 28.68 -15.18
CA MET A 327 -4.25 29.42 -15.11
C MET A 327 -3.95 30.92 -15.13
N LYS A 328 -4.56 31.65 -16.06
CA LYS A 328 -4.57 33.11 -16.04
C LYS A 328 -5.56 33.57 -14.97
N SER A 329 -5.08 34.40 -14.05
CA SER A 329 -5.92 35.11 -13.07
C SER A 329 -6.74 36.19 -13.79
N ASP A 330 -7.97 36.43 -13.32
CA ASP A 330 -8.83 37.48 -13.86
C ASP A 330 -8.15 38.85 -13.73
N MET A 331 -8.10 39.59 -14.83
CA MET A 331 -7.20 40.73 -14.98
C MET A 331 -7.78 42.01 -14.39
N GLN A 332 -9.00 42.07 -13.83
CA GLN A 332 -9.65 43.33 -13.45
C GLN A 332 -10.00 43.52 -11.96
N SER A 333 -9.77 42.55 -11.08
CA SER A 333 -10.14 42.70 -9.66
C SER A 333 -9.07 43.40 -8.82
N ALA A 334 -9.54 44.24 -7.90
CA ALA A 334 -8.84 44.67 -6.70
C ALA A 334 -9.43 43.89 -5.51
N ILE A 335 -8.63 43.58 -4.48
CA ILE A 335 -9.11 42.81 -3.33
C ILE A 335 -9.00 43.64 -2.05
N LEU A 336 -10.11 43.75 -1.32
CA LEU A 336 -10.10 44.16 0.08
C LEU A 336 -10.01 42.91 0.96
N ARG A 337 -8.92 42.75 1.69
CA ARG A 337 -8.68 41.61 2.59
C ARG A 337 -8.81 42.02 4.04
N LEU A 338 -9.74 41.40 4.75
CA LEU A 338 -9.84 41.44 6.20
C LEU A 338 -9.08 40.24 6.77
N SER A 339 -7.97 40.46 7.49
CA SER A 339 -7.22 39.36 8.11
C SER A 339 -6.64 39.73 9.47
N TRP A 340 -7.11 39.05 10.52
CA TRP A 340 -6.52 39.15 11.84
C TRP A 340 -6.84 37.95 12.72
N ARG A 341 -6.02 37.81 13.77
CA ARG A 341 -6.21 36.84 14.84
C ARG A 341 -6.43 37.60 16.14
N LEU A 342 -7.53 37.32 16.83
CA LEU A 342 -7.80 37.83 18.17
C LEU A 342 -7.74 36.67 19.16
N THR A 343 -6.98 36.80 20.24
CA THR A 343 -6.97 35.82 21.33
C THR A 343 -8.38 35.70 21.91
N GLY A 344 -8.84 34.46 22.19
CA GLY A 344 -10.18 34.21 22.73
C GLY A 344 -10.43 35.04 23.99
N GLN A 345 -11.53 35.79 24.00
CA GLN A 345 -11.95 36.61 25.13
C GLN A 345 -13.06 35.92 25.87
N PHE A 346 -13.02 36.03 27.20
CA PHE A 346 -13.95 35.32 28.07
C PHE A 346 -14.55 36.29 29.07
N ILE A 347 -15.86 36.16 29.30
CA ILE A 347 -16.52 36.73 30.45
C ILE A 347 -16.32 35.73 31.58
N GLN A 348 -15.73 36.18 32.69
CA GLN A 348 -15.53 35.35 33.88
C GLN A 348 -16.56 35.75 34.94
N THR A 349 -17.46 34.83 35.27
CA THR A 349 -18.46 35.02 36.33
C THR A 349 -18.09 34.12 37.49
N CYS A 350 -17.68 34.71 38.62
CA CYS A 350 -17.31 33.97 39.82
C CYS A 350 -18.43 34.03 40.86
N GLN A 351 -18.83 32.86 41.36
CA GLN A 351 -19.75 32.71 42.48
C GLN A 351 -19.00 32.13 43.68
N THR A 352 -19.14 32.77 44.85
CA THR A 352 -18.60 32.27 46.11
C THR A 352 -19.46 31.13 46.63
N ARG A 353 -18.86 29.98 46.93
CA ARG A 353 -19.57 28.79 47.43
C ARG A 353 -19.78 28.86 48.94
N THR A 354 -20.94 28.40 49.39
CA THR A 354 -21.24 28.32 50.83
C THR A 354 -20.48 27.17 51.50
N GLN A 355 -20.26 27.24 52.82
CA GLN A 355 -19.52 26.21 53.55
C GLN A 355 -20.18 24.82 53.48
N GLU A 356 -21.50 24.77 53.40
CA GLU A 356 -22.25 23.51 53.25
C GLU A 356 -22.00 22.84 51.88
N GLU A 357 -21.88 23.61 50.82
CA GLU A 357 -21.57 23.12 49.47
C GLU A 357 -20.12 22.63 49.36
N LEU A 358 -19.18 23.32 50.01
CA LEU A 358 -17.78 22.91 50.05
C LEU A 358 -17.59 21.59 50.82
N MET A 359 -18.31 21.39 51.92
CA MET A 359 -18.22 20.14 52.70
C MET A 359 -18.77 18.92 51.94
N LYS A 360 -19.74 19.13 51.05
CA LYS A 360 -20.28 18.09 50.14
C LYS A 360 -19.30 17.68 49.04
N LEU A 361 -18.28 18.49 48.75
CA LEU A 361 -17.28 18.18 47.73
C LEU A 361 -16.07 17.43 48.34
N PRO A 362 -15.42 16.52 47.57
CA PRO A 362 -14.15 15.89 47.97
C PRO A 362 -13.07 16.93 48.29
N ALA A 363 -12.19 16.64 49.25
CA ALA A 363 -11.21 17.61 49.79
C ALA A 363 -10.36 18.33 48.73
N HIS A 364 -10.02 17.66 47.62
CA HIS A 364 -9.24 18.20 46.51
C HIS A 364 -10.04 19.07 45.52
N MET A 365 -11.36 19.19 45.68
CA MET A 365 -12.26 19.99 44.84
C MET A 365 -12.97 21.13 45.60
N ARG A 366 -12.59 21.40 46.86
CA ARG A 366 -13.19 22.44 47.72
C ARG A 366 -12.64 23.83 47.41
N THR A 367 -12.74 24.28 46.16
CA THR A 367 -12.38 25.64 45.79
C THR A 367 -13.46 26.62 46.27
N PRO A 368 -13.09 27.70 47.00
CA PRO A 368 -14.06 28.63 47.58
C PRO A 368 -14.83 29.45 46.54
N GLU A 369 -14.27 29.59 45.34
CA GLU A 369 -14.90 30.28 44.22
C GLU A 369 -15.10 29.29 43.06
N LEU A 370 -16.28 29.36 42.45
CA LEU A 370 -16.59 28.73 41.17
C LEU A 370 -16.64 29.82 40.11
N CYS A 371 -15.59 29.91 39.30
CA CYS A 371 -15.54 30.82 38.17
C CYS A 371 -15.91 30.09 36.89
N GLU A 372 -17.04 30.47 36.29
CA GLU A 372 -17.44 30.01 34.98
C GLU A 372 -16.89 30.97 33.91
N ARG A 373 -16.24 30.42 32.88
CA ARG A 373 -15.69 31.20 31.75
C ARG A 373 -16.58 31.00 30.55
N LYS A 374 -17.22 32.07 30.09
CA LYS A 374 -18.06 32.08 28.90
C LYS A 374 -17.32 32.77 27.75
N PRO A 375 -17.16 32.14 26.57
CA PRO A 375 -16.54 32.77 25.41
C PRO A 375 -17.37 33.95 24.89
N VAL A 376 -16.69 35.00 24.43
CA VAL A 376 -17.31 36.19 23.81
C VAL A 376 -17.38 36.01 22.29
N SER A 377 -18.54 36.33 21.71
CA SER A 377 -18.78 36.31 20.26
C SER A 377 -18.76 37.73 19.71
N PHE A 378 -18.37 37.88 18.45
CA PHE A 378 -18.24 39.18 17.82
C PHE A 378 -19.13 39.30 16.59
N LYS A 379 -19.72 40.47 16.38
CA LYS A 379 -20.43 40.84 15.16
C LYS A 379 -19.47 41.56 14.22
N LEU A 380 -19.24 40.99 13.04
CA LEU A 380 -18.45 41.59 11.97
C LEU A 380 -19.39 42.24 10.95
N LEU A 381 -19.24 43.55 10.79
CA LEU A 381 -19.92 44.36 9.78
C LEU A 381 -18.89 45.01 8.86
N LEU A 382 -19.08 44.89 7.55
CA LEU A 382 -18.30 45.57 6.52
C LEU A 382 -19.24 46.35 5.60
N TYR A 383 -19.03 47.66 5.52
CA TYR A 383 -19.64 48.51 4.50
C TYR A 383 -18.57 48.96 3.51
N VAL A 384 -18.90 48.89 2.21
CA VAL A 384 -18.09 49.42 1.11
C VAL A 384 -18.99 50.34 0.30
N ASP A 385 -18.60 51.60 0.11
CA ASP A 385 -19.38 52.61 -0.63
C ASP A 385 -20.85 52.72 -0.14
N ASN A 386 -21.02 52.65 1.18
CA ASN A 386 -22.31 52.63 1.90
C ASN A 386 -23.20 51.40 1.66
N GLU A 387 -22.71 50.38 0.96
CA GLU A 387 -23.37 49.09 0.81
C GLU A 387 -22.86 48.09 1.85
N LEU A 388 -23.77 47.33 2.48
CA LEU A 388 -23.41 46.30 3.47
C LEU A 388 -22.98 45.02 2.76
N ILE A 389 -21.69 44.69 2.82
CA ILE A 389 -21.10 43.51 2.16
C ILE A 389 -21.02 42.30 3.10
N ILE A 390 -20.66 42.51 4.38
CA ILE A 390 -20.56 41.43 5.37
C ILE A 390 -21.45 41.76 6.56
N ASP A 391 -22.32 40.82 6.90
CA ASP A 391 -22.98 40.72 8.19
C ASP A 391 -22.83 39.29 8.73
N LYS A 392 -21.89 39.08 9.66
CA LYS A 392 -21.60 37.76 10.24
C LYS A 392 -21.33 37.79 11.73
N ILE A 393 -21.70 36.71 12.41
CA ILE A 393 -21.30 36.44 13.79
C ILE A 393 -20.05 35.55 13.74
N VAL A 394 -18.97 36.01 14.37
CA VAL A 394 -17.70 35.31 14.47
C VAL A 394 -17.53 34.80 15.90
N GLN A 395 -17.33 33.49 16.04
CA GLN A 395 -17.20 32.82 17.33
C GLN A 395 -15.83 32.14 17.46
N PRO A 396 -15.31 31.98 18.69
CA PRO A 396 -14.11 31.17 18.93
C PRO A 396 -14.29 29.74 18.41
N GLY A 397 -13.28 29.23 17.70
CA GLY A 397 -13.33 27.86 17.17
C GLY A 397 -13.08 26.78 18.22
N GLY A 398 -13.22 25.52 17.81
CA GLY A 398 -12.93 24.35 18.65
C GLY A 398 -14.14 23.85 19.43
N PHE A 399 -14.11 22.57 19.85
CA PHE A 399 -15.24 21.92 20.54
C PHE A 399 -15.62 22.63 21.86
N ARG A 400 -14.64 23.24 22.53
CA ARG A 400 -14.82 24.01 23.78
C ARG A 400 -14.82 25.53 23.58
N HIS A 401 -14.77 26.02 22.34
CA HIS A 401 -14.69 27.46 22.03
C HIS A 401 -13.50 28.16 22.72
N ASP A 402 -12.39 27.45 22.86
CA ASP A 402 -11.16 27.89 23.54
C ASP A 402 -10.08 28.37 22.58
N ARG A 403 -10.32 28.31 21.27
CA ARG A 403 -9.37 28.75 20.25
C ARG A 403 -9.44 30.26 20.01
N PRO A 404 -8.36 30.86 19.51
CA PRO A 404 -8.40 32.23 19.00
C PRO A 404 -9.48 32.40 17.94
N ILE A 405 -9.99 33.62 17.84
CA ILE A 405 -10.88 34.05 16.78
C ILE A 405 -10.03 34.44 15.58
N TYR A 406 -10.40 33.94 14.40
CA TYR A 406 -9.78 34.27 13.13
C TYR A 406 -10.81 34.95 12.25
N VAL A 407 -10.46 36.10 11.70
CA VAL A 407 -11.21 36.75 10.64
C VAL A 407 -10.36 36.68 9.38
N GLU A 408 -10.91 36.10 8.33
CA GLU A 408 -10.28 35.97 7.01
C GLU A 408 -11.36 36.08 5.94
N HIS A 409 -11.44 37.24 5.29
CA HIS A 409 -12.38 37.50 4.21
C HIS A 409 -11.70 38.30 3.09
N ASP A 410 -11.85 37.80 1.86
CA ASP A 410 -11.47 38.50 0.64
C ASP A 410 -12.74 38.98 -0.06
N ILE A 411 -12.75 40.25 -0.43
CA ILE A 411 -13.84 40.90 -1.15
C ILE A 411 -13.28 41.42 -2.47
N ASP A 412 -13.81 40.91 -3.58
CA ASP A 412 -13.50 41.41 -4.91
C ASP A 412 -14.21 42.75 -5.13
N LEU A 413 -13.43 43.79 -5.42
CA LEU A 413 -13.89 45.14 -5.70
C LEU A 413 -13.36 45.60 -7.08
N PRO A 414 -14.05 46.53 -7.77
CA PRO A 414 -13.46 47.20 -8.91
C PRO A 414 -12.23 48.00 -8.47
N ALA A 415 -11.27 48.23 -9.36
CA ALA A 415 -10.12 49.07 -9.02
C ALA A 415 -10.54 50.54 -8.89
N GLY A 416 -10.14 51.22 -7.81
CA GLY A 416 -10.55 52.60 -7.56
C GLY A 416 -10.47 53.04 -6.10
N LEU A 417 -11.09 54.20 -5.83
CA LEU A 417 -11.25 54.74 -4.49
C LEU A 417 -12.55 54.18 -3.88
N HIS A 418 -12.45 53.56 -2.70
CA HIS A 418 -13.57 52.99 -1.98
C HIS A 418 -13.66 53.54 -0.56
N GLN A 419 -14.87 53.87 -0.13
CA GLN A 419 -15.14 54.21 1.26
C GLN A 419 -15.40 52.92 2.04
N VAL A 420 -14.54 52.58 2.99
CA VAL A 420 -14.62 51.33 3.76
C VAL A 420 -14.91 51.63 5.23
N LYS A 421 -15.93 50.97 5.77
CA LYS A 421 -16.24 50.98 7.20
C LYS A 421 -16.33 49.56 7.75
N VAL A 422 -15.45 49.23 8.69
CA VAL A 422 -15.42 47.94 9.39
C VAL A 422 -15.82 48.16 10.84
N SER A 423 -16.73 47.32 11.35
CA SER A 423 -17.07 47.26 12.77
C SER A 423 -17.02 45.81 13.23
N PHE A 424 -16.26 45.58 14.30
CA PHE A 424 -16.08 44.27 14.93
C PHE A 424 -16.26 44.42 16.43
N LEU A 425 -17.49 44.12 16.89
CA LEU A 425 -17.98 44.45 18.23
C LEU A 425 -18.45 43.20 18.98
N PRO A 426 -18.25 43.12 20.31
CA PRO A 426 -18.78 42.01 21.11
C PRO A 426 -20.31 42.02 21.12
N ILE A 427 -20.93 40.84 21.05
CA ILE A 427 -22.39 40.67 21.06
C ILE A 427 -22.93 40.67 22.49
N GLU A 428 -22.18 40.06 23.41
CA GLU A 428 -22.57 39.95 24.81
C GLU A 428 -22.41 41.30 25.52
N LYS A 429 -23.52 41.87 26.01
CA LYS A 429 -23.55 43.17 26.71
C LYS A 429 -22.69 43.18 27.99
N GLU A 430 -22.47 42.01 28.58
CA GLU A 430 -21.66 41.78 29.78
C GLU A 430 -20.15 41.86 29.50
N ALA A 431 -19.74 41.83 28.22
CA ALA A 431 -18.34 41.90 27.80
C ALA A 431 -17.85 43.36 27.73
N THR A 432 -17.84 44.07 28.86
CA THR A 432 -17.41 45.48 28.93
C THR A 432 -15.93 45.67 28.59
N GLU A 433 -15.09 44.71 29.02
CA GLU A 433 -13.63 44.68 28.80
C GLU A 433 -13.21 44.08 27.45
N ALA A 434 -14.17 43.60 26.65
CA ALA A 434 -13.85 43.01 25.35
C ALA A 434 -13.36 44.05 24.34
N THR A 435 -12.49 43.62 23.43
CA THR A 435 -11.89 44.49 22.42
C THR A 435 -12.95 44.95 21.42
N ARG A 436 -13.03 46.26 21.19
CA ARG A 436 -13.93 46.85 20.20
C ARG A 436 -13.07 47.43 19.08
N LEU A 437 -13.35 47.03 17.84
CA LEU A 437 -12.56 47.40 16.69
C LEU A 437 -13.45 48.07 15.67
N GLU A 438 -13.17 49.33 15.36
CA GLU A 438 -13.86 50.07 14.32
C GLU A 438 -12.85 50.82 13.46
N LEU A 439 -13.15 50.91 12.17
CA LEU A 439 -12.33 51.61 11.19
C LEU A 439 -13.27 52.22 10.15
N SER A 440 -13.04 53.47 9.80
CA SER A 440 -13.72 54.16 8.71
C SER A 440 -12.68 54.96 7.95
N SER A 441 -12.41 54.60 6.69
CA SER A 441 -11.41 55.27 5.87
C SER A 441 -11.74 55.13 4.39
N ASP A 442 -11.33 56.12 3.61
CA ASP A 442 -11.29 56.00 2.16
C ASP A 442 -9.97 55.33 1.76
N ILE A 443 -10.03 54.34 0.88
CA ILE A 443 -8.89 53.50 0.48
C ILE A 443 -8.83 53.47 -1.05
N MET A 444 -7.68 53.86 -1.61
CA MET A 444 -7.40 53.65 -3.03
C MET A 444 -6.79 52.26 -3.21
N ILE A 445 -7.43 51.44 -4.04
CA ILE A 445 -6.95 50.09 -4.35
C ILE A 445 -6.71 49.99 -5.86
N PRO A 446 -5.46 50.09 -6.31
CA PRO A 446 -5.11 49.91 -7.70
C PRO A 446 -5.41 48.50 -8.21
N LYS A 447 -5.43 48.39 -9.53
CA LYS A 447 -5.66 47.13 -10.24
C LYS A 447 -4.61 46.08 -9.84
N ARG A 448 -5.04 44.86 -9.51
CA ARG A 448 -4.19 43.72 -9.08
C ARG A 448 -3.50 43.91 -7.72
N GLU A 449 -4.01 44.80 -6.89
CA GLU A 449 -3.47 45.03 -5.56
C GLU A 449 -4.47 44.66 -4.47
N ILE A 450 -3.92 44.41 -3.29
CA ILE A 450 -4.67 43.98 -2.12
C ILE A 450 -4.52 45.04 -1.04
N ALA A 451 -5.63 45.61 -0.59
CA ALA A 451 -5.66 46.41 0.64
C ALA A 451 -5.95 45.48 1.82
N LEU A 452 -5.02 45.42 2.77
CA LEU A 452 -5.11 44.58 3.96
C LEU A 452 -5.57 45.40 5.16
N ILE A 453 -6.72 45.04 5.74
CA ILE A 453 -7.15 45.51 7.06
C ILE A 453 -6.79 44.45 8.08
N TYR A 454 -6.00 44.84 9.08
CA TYR A 454 -5.46 43.95 10.12
C TYR A 454 -5.47 44.63 11.48
N ILE A 455 -5.34 43.84 12.55
CA ILE A 455 -5.14 44.37 13.91
C ILE A 455 -3.65 44.64 14.11
N GLU A 456 -3.31 45.87 14.48
CA GLU A 456 -1.93 46.19 14.85
C GLU A 456 -1.58 45.50 16.18
N PRO A 457 -0.49 44.69 16.25
CA PRO A 457 -0.20 43.80 17.38
C PRO A 457 -0.20 44.48 18.75
N ASP A 458 0.18 45.75 18.83
CA ASP A 458 0.39 46.47 20.08
C ASP A 458 -0.74 47.45 20.42
N LYS A 459 -1.51 47.93 19.42
CA LYS A 459 -2.49 49.01 19.63
C LYS A 459 -3.92 48.52 19.82
N LYS A 460 -4.22 47.23 19.54
CA LYS A 460 -5.60 46.71 19.50
C LYS A 460 -6.53 47.59 18.65
N GLU A 461 -5.99 48.16 17.58
CA GLU A 461 -6.70 49.01 16.63
C GLU A 461 -6.59 48.38 15.24
N LEU A 462 -7.60 48.65 14.40
CA LEU A 462 -7.55 48.25 13.00
C LEU A 462 -6.66 49.22 12.23
N SER A 463 -5.77 48.66 11.42
CA SER A 463 -4.88 49.40 10.54
C SER A 463 -5.04 48.92 9.11
N ILE A 464 -4.79 49.82 8.16
CA ILE A 464 -4.82 49.52 6.72
C ILE A 464 -3.39 49.44 6.23
N LYS A 465 -3.09 48.44 5.40
CA LYS A 465 -1.85 48.34 4.66
C LYS A 465 -2.15 48.19 3.18
N THR A 466 -1.66 49.14 2.39
CA THR A 466 -1.70 49.12 0.93
C THR A 466 -0.28 49.03 0.37
N SER A 467 -0.18 48.61 -0.89
CA SER A 467 1.03 48.60 -1.73
C SER A 467 1.71 49.97 -1.88
N GLU A 468 0.93 51.06 -1.91
CA GLU A 468 1.38 52.43 -2.13
C GLU A 468 1.85 53.17 -0.87
N ALA A 469 1.92 52.50 0.29
CA ALA A 469 2.50 53.10 1.49
C ALA A 469 4.04 53.19 1.36
N LYS A 470 4.50 54.22 0.64
CA LYS A 470 5.87 54.71 0.66
C LYS A 470 5.91 56.17 1.05
#